data_AF-Q7VIU3-F1
#
_entry.id   AF-Q7VIU3-F1
#
_cell.length_a   1.000
_cell.length_b   1.000
_cell.length_c   1.000
_cell.angle_alpha   90.00
_cell.angle_beta   90.00
_cell.angle_gamma   90.00
#
_symmetry.space_group_name_H-M   'P 1'
#
loop_
_entity.id
_entity.type
_entity.pdbx_description
1 polymer ?
#
loop_
_entity_poly.entity_id
_entity_poly.type
_entity_poly.pdbx_seq_one_letter_code
_entity_poly.pdbx_strand_id
1 'polypeptide(L)'
;MGLNIETINDLQMVRSTGKLKTYDAFLTFKAELENLLPQILSSADNILRIYFVQAYPINSYVLGFLFKLKSVDGVKIEIVVDDLRLFMFFEEIDMIDEFKIKIMEE
;
A
#
# COMPACT_ATOMS: atom_id res chain seq x y z
N MET A 1 14.02 4.51 -0.50
CA MET A 1 12.78 3.72 -0.34
C MET A 1 12.64 2.92 -1.61
N GLY A 2 12.34 1.64 -1.53
CA GLY A 2 12.20 0.78 -2.72
C GLY A 2 11.02 -0.15 -2.54
N LEU A 3 10.26 -0.34 -3.62
CA LEU A 3 9.20 -1.32 -3.73
C LEU A 3 9.74 -2.62 -4.29
N ASN A 4 9.45 -3.73 -3.60
CA ASN A 4 9.76 -5.07 -4.08
C ASN A 4 8.52 -5.94 -4.03
N ILE A 5 8.40 -6.86 -4.98
CA ILE A 5 7.36 -7.88 -4.92
C ILE A 5 7.89 -9.07 -4.12
N GLU A 6 7.17 -9.44 -3.06
CA GLU A 6 7.48 -10.56 -2.18
C GLU A 6 6.27 -11.50 -2.07
N THR A 7 6.51 -12.77 -1.81
CA THR A 7 5.45 -13.74 -1.50
C THR A 7 5.44 -13.96 0.01
N ILE A 8 4.34 -13.61 0.67
CA ILE A 8 4.14 -13.73 2.11
C ILE A 8 2.86 -14.54 2.33
N ASN A 9 2.95 -15.67 3.04
CA ASN A 9 1.82 -16.59 3.27
C ASN A 9 1.09 -16.96 1.97
N ASP A 10 1.84 -17.34 0.93
CA ASP A 10 1.36 -17.67 -0.42
C ASP A 10 0.67 -16.53 -1.18
N LEU A 11 0.69 -15.30 -0.65
CA LEU A 11 0.15 -14.11 -1.31
C LEU A 11 1.28 -13.25 -1.85
N GLN A 12 1.16 -12.83 -3.11
CA GLN A 12 2.06 -11.85 -3.70
C GLN A 12 1.70 -10.46 -3.20
N MET A 13 2.69 -9.74 -2.67
CA MET A 13 2.53 -8.41 -2.08
C MET A 13 3.63 -7.47 -2.56
N VAL A 14 3.31 -6.19 -2.70
CA VAL A 14 4.28 -5.12 -2.88
C VAL A 14 4.73 -4.64 -1.52
N ARG A 15 5.95 -4.96 -1.12
CA ARG A 15 6.55 -4.46 0.12
C ARG A 15 7.10 -3.04 -0.09
N SER A 16 6.62 -2.11 0.72
CA SER A 16 7.09 -0.72 0.79
C SER A 16 7.75 -0.48 2.14
N THR A 17 9.07 -0.30 2.15
CA THR A 17 9.83 -0.13 3.40
C THR A 17 10.31 1.31 3.61
N GLY A 18 9.94 1.89 4.74
CA GLY A 18 10.36 3.21 5.17
C GLY A 18 9.29 4.28 5.02
N LYS A 19 9.56 5.45 5.59
CA LYS A 19 8.59 6.53 5.79
C LYS A 19 8.19 7.23 4.49
N LEU A 20 6.89 7.51 4.34
CA LEU A 20 6.30 8.21 3.21
C LEU A 20 5.88 9.65 3.58
N LYS A 21 6.81 10.41 4.16
CA LYS A 21 6.51 11.74 4.74
C LYS A 21 6.64 12.90 3.73
N THR A 22 7.56 12.81 2.78
CA THR A 22 7.88 13.91 1.85
C THR A 22 7.19 13.72 0.50
N TYR A 23 7.05 14.82 -0.25
CA TYR A 23 6.52 14.77 -1.61
C TYR A 23 7.43 13.96 -2.54
N ASP A 24 8.75 14.10 -2.43
CA ASP A 24 9.70 13.32 -3.23
C ASP A 24 9.60 11.82 -2.95
N ALA A 25 9.45 11.42 -1.68
CA ALA A 25 9.23 10.02 -1.32
C ALA A 25 7.93 9.49 -1.96
N PHE A 26 6.87 10.30 -1.96
CA PHE A 26 5.63 9.96 -2.66
C PHE A 26 5.83 9.82 -4.18
N LEU A 27 6.58 10.71 -4.83
CA LEU A 27 6.83 10.61 -6.27
C LEU A 27 7.59 9.33 -6.63
N THR A 28 8.60 8.96 -5.84
CA THR A 28 9.30 7.68 -5.99
C THR A 28 8.35 6.49 -5.79
N PHE A 29 7.56 6.49 -4.72
CA PHE A 29 6.55 5.46 -4.47
C PHE A 29 5.60 5.29 -5.64
N LYS A 30 5.04 6.39 -6.12
CA LYS A 30 4.08 6.42 -7.22
C LYS A 30 4.70 5.82 -8.49
N ALA A 31 5.86 6.29 -8.89
CA ALA A 31 6.53 5.84 -10.10
C ALA A 31 6.86 4.35 -10.04
N GLU A 32 7.40 3.88 -8.91
CA GLU A 32 7.72 2.46 -8.73
C GLU A 32 6.46 1.59 -8.74
N LEU A 33 5.38 2.02 -8.05
CA LEU A 33 4.16 1.25 -8.00
C LEU A 33 3.50 1.17 -9.39
N GLU A 34 3.45 2.28 -10.12
CA GLU A 34 2.91 2.33 -11.49
C GLU A 34 3.64 1.38 -12.43
N ASN A 35 4.95 1.18 -12.26
CA ASN A 35 5.73 0.21 -13.04
C ASN A 35 5.40 -1.24 -12.69
N LEU A 36 5.02 -1.52 -11.44
CA LEU A 36 4.67 -2.87 -10.97
C LEU A 36 3.20 -3.23 -11.24
N LEU A 37 2.32 -2.23 -11.38
CA LEU A 37 0.88 -2.43 -11.58
C LEU A 37 0.54 -3.41 -12.72
N PRO A 38 1.12 -3.33 -13.94
CA PRO A 38 0.76 -4.25 -15.01
C PRO A 38 1.02 -5.73 -14.65
N GLN A 39 2.11 -6.01 -13.94
CA GLN A 39 2.44 -7.36 -13.48
C GLN A 39 1.43 -7.85 -12.44
N ILE A 40 1.05 -7.00 -11.50
CA ILE A 40 0.13 -7.32 -10.40
C ILE A 40 -1.29 -7.53 -10.92
N LEU A 41 -1.76 -6.65 -11.82
CA LEU A 41 -3.11 -6.72 -12.37
C LEU A 41 -3.28 -7.87 -13.38
N SER A 42 -2.18 -8.42 -13.89
CA SER A 42 -2.18 -9.62 -14.73
C SER A 42 -2.18 -10.93 -13.90
N SER A 43 -2.07 -10.84 -12.57
CA SER A 43 -2.11 -12.00 -11.68
C SER A 43 -3.51 -12.60 -11.57
N ALA A 44 -3.60 -13.85 -11.09
CA ALA A 44 -4.84 -14.62 -11.08
C ALA A 44 -5.98 -14.00 -10.25
N ASP A 45 -5.65 -13.24 -9.19
CA ASP A 45 -6.65 -12.62 -8.32
C ASP A 45 -6.88 -11.13 -8.59
N ASN A 46 -6.00 -10.48 -9.37
CA ASN A 46 -6.09 -9.08 -9.78
C ASN A 46 -6.32 -8.14 -8.56
N ILE A 47 -5.59 -8.41 -7.48
CA ILE A 47 -5.61 -7.63 -6.24
C ILE A 47 -4.22 -7.05 -5.99
N LEU A 48 -4.15 -5.73 -5.84
CA LEU A 48 -2.97 -5.03 -5.36
C LEU A 48 -2.89 -5.15 -3.84
N ARG A 49 -1.99 -6.01 -3.35
CA ARG A 49 -1.66 -6.08 -1.93
C ARG A 49 -0.41 -5.25 -1.64
N ILE A 50 -0.51 -4.28 -0.75
CA ILE A 50 0.61 -3.43 -0.36
C ILE A 50 0.93 -3.72 1.10
N TYR A 51 2.17 -4.13 1.36
CA TYR A 51 2.67 -4.28 2.72
C TYR A 51 3.56 -3.09 3.07
N PHE A 52 3.05 -2.22 3.94
CA PHE A 52 3.79 -1.09 4.48
C PHE A 52 4.61 -1.52 5.71
N VAL A 53 5.93 -1.40 5.59
CA VAL A 53 6.90 -1.75 6.63
C VAL A 53 7.59 -0.49 7.12
N GLN A 54 7.49 -0.18 8.41
CA GLN A 54 8.03 1.02 9.05
C GLN A 54 7.65 2.30 8.31
N ALA A 55 6.43 2.35 7.77
CA ALA A 55 5.99 3.41 6.88
C ALA A 55 5.40 4.63 7.60
N TYR A 56 5.13 4.54 8.90
CA TYR A 56 4.58 5.66 9.67
C TYR A 56 5.61 6.81 9.82
N PRO A 57 5.22 8.07 9.54
CA PRO A 57 3.92 8.51 9.02
C PRO A 57 3.83 8.40 7.49
N ILE A 58 2.61 8.16 6.99
CA ILE A 58 2.26 8.26 5.58
C ILE A 58 1.62 9.64 5.30
N ASN A 59 1.98 10.27 4.19
CA ASN A 59 1.40 11.55 3.79
C ASN A 59 0.06 11.39 3.02
N SER A 60 -0.71 12.47 2.93
CA SER A 60 -1.99 12.48 2.24
C SER A 60 -1.89 12.26 0.72
N TYR A 61 -0.73 12.51 0.10
CA TYR A 61 -0.53 12.24 -1.32
C TYR A 61 -0.60 10.75 -1.63
N VAL A 62 0.00 9.91 -0.78
CA VAL A 62 -0.11 8.45 -0.89
C VAL A 62 -1.56 8.01 -0.77
N LEU A 63 -2.30 8.51 0.23
CA LEU A 63 -3.72 8.21 0.38
C LEU A 63 -4.53 8.59 -0.85
N GLY A 64 -4.38 9.83 -1.33
CA GLY A 64 -5.08 10.31 -2.52
C GLY A 64 -4.76 9.49 -3.77
N PHE A 65 -3.53 9.02 -3.91
CA PHE A 65 -3.13 8.15 -5.01
C PHE A 65 -3.76 6.76 -4.91
N LEU A 66 -3.72 6.12 -3.72
CA LEU A 66 -4.38 4.83 -3.49
C LEU A 66 -5.89 4.92 -3.73
N PHE A 67 -6.51 6.02 -3.34
CA PHE A 67 -7.91 6.30 -3.63
C PHE A 67 -8.19 6.44 -5.12
N LYS A 68 -7.37 7.18 -5.86
CA LYS A 68 -7.51 7.28 -7.32
C LYS A 68 -7.45 5.89 -7.96
N LEU A 69 -6.47 5.06 -7.59
CA LEU A 69 -6.35 3.69 -8.11
C LEU A 69 -7.61 2.87 -7.81
N LYS A 70 -8.14 2.95 -6.58
CA LYS A 70 -9.32 2.18 -6.18
C LYS A 70 -10.61 2.69 -6.82
N SER A 71 -10.94 3.96 -6.62
CA SER A 71 -12.24 4.54 -6.93
C SER A 71 -12.38 4.98 -8.38
N VAL A 72 -11.29 5.38 -9.03
CA VAL A 72 -11.30 5.85 -10.43
C VAL A 72 -10.86 4.75 -11.38
N ASP A 73 -9.76 4.05 -11.07
CA ASP A 73 -9.22 3.01 -11.96
C ASP A 73 -9.80 1.61 -11.69
N GLY A 74 -10.58 1.45 -10.61
CA GLY A 74 -11.23 0.19 -10.26
C GLY A 74 -10.29 -0.89 -9.72
N VAL A 75 -9.08 -0.52 -9.29
CA VAL A 75 -8.10 -1.47 -8.74
C VAL A 75 -8.56 -1.95 -7.37
N LYS A 76 -8.60 -3.27 -7.17
CA LYS A 76 -8.83 -3.85 -5.85
C LYS A 76 -7.55 -3.72 -5.03
N ILE A 77 -7.63 -3.06 -3.88
CA ILE A 77 -6.48 -2.82 -3.00
C ILE A 77 -6.74 -3.46 -1.64
N GLU A 78 -5.73 -4.17 -1.13
CA GLU A 78 -5.64 -4.63 0.26
C GLU A 78 -4.34 -4.10 0.87
N ILE A 79 -4.40 -3.56 2.08
CA ILE A 79 -3.22 -3.02 2.76
C ILE A 79 -2.88 -3.87 3.97
N VAL A 80 -1.59 -4.16 4.12
CA VAL A 80 -1.02 -4.76 5.33
C VAL A 80 -0.05 -3.75 5.94
N VAL A 81 -0.02 -3.65 7.27
CA VAL A 81 0.90 -2.79 8.01
C VAL A 81 1.62 -3.57 9.10
N ASP A 82 2.86 -3.18 9.40
CA ASP A 82 3.69 -3.77 10.48
C ASP A 82 3.67 -2.94 11.78
N ASP A 83 3.09 -1.73 11.74
CA ASP A 83 3.16 -0.77 12.82
C ASP A 83 1.76 -0.36 13.30
N LEU A 84 1.51 -0.52 14.60
CA LEU A 84 0.23 -0.20 15.23
C LEU A 84 -0.16 1.28 15.07
N ARG A 85 0.80 2.22 15.02
CA ARG A 85 0.48 3.64 14.84
C ARG A 85 -0.07 3.90 13.45
N LEU A 86 0.45 3.19 12.44
CA LEU A 86 -0.09 3.27 11.09
C LEU A 86 -1.47 2.63 11.01
N PHE A 87 -1.69 1.50 11.68
CA PHE A 87 -3.01 0.87 11.76
C PHE A 87 -4.04 1.81 12.40
N MET A 88 -3.75 2.34 13.59
CA MET A 88 -4.62 3.29 14.28
C MET A 88 -4.85 4.56 13.47
N PHE A 89 -3.83 5.07 12.77
CA PHE A 89 -4.00 6.19 11.86
C PHE A 89 -5.08 5.91 10.81
N PHE A 90 -5.08 4.73 10.19
CA PHE A 90 -6.10 4.35 9.22
C PHE A 90 -7.48 4.14 9.85
N GLU A 91 -7.55 3.64 11.09
CA GLU A 91 -8.77 3.52 11.86
C GLU A 91 -9.39 4.90 12.15
N GLU A 92 -8.58 5.87 12.60
CA GLU A 92 -9.02 7.25 12.89
C GLU A 92 -9.60 7.98 11.67
N ILE A 93 -9.20 7.60 10.46
CA ILE A 93 -9.72 8.17 9.21
C ILE A 93 -10.74 7.27 8.51
N ASP A 94 -11.28 6.26 9.19
CA ASP A 94 -12.30 5.32 8.69
C ASP A 94 -11.91 4.56 7.42
N MET A 95 -10.62 4.21 7.26
CA MET A 95 -10.08 3.56 6.06
C MET A 95 -9.89 2.05 6.15
N ILE A 96 -10.09 1.47 7.33
CA ILE A 96 -9.86 0.04 7.59
C ILE A 96 -10.68 -0.83 6.63
N ASP A 97 -11.99 -0.58 6.52
CA ASP A 97 -12.86 -1.35 5.65
C ASP A 97 -12.66 -1.01 4.17
N GLU A 98 -12.39 0.26 3.87
CA GLU A 98 -12.17 0.74 2.49
C GLU A 98 -11.00 0.03 1.82
N PHE A 99 -9.88 -0.17 2.53
CA PHE A 99 -8.69 -0.84 2.01
C PHE A 99 -8.43 -2.23 2.61
N LYS A 100 -9.41 -2.80 3.31
CA LYS A 100 -9.30 -4.10 4.00
C LYS A 100 -7.99 -4.22 4.80
N ILE A 101 -7.71 -3.20 5.60
CA ILE A 101 -6.41 -3.02 6.24
C ILE A 101 -6.22 -4.07 7.34
N LYS A 102 -5.07 -4.73 7.33
CA LYS A 102 -4.70 -5.72 8.34
C LYS A 102 -3.35 -5.37 8.96
N ILE A 103 -3.21 -5.69 10.24
CA ILE A 103 -1.91 -5.67 10.92
C ILE A 103 -1.27 -7.06 10.85
N MET A 104 0.02 -7.11 10.52
CA MET A 104 0.86 -8.28 10.69
C MET A 104 1.94 -7.91 11.69
N GLU A 105 1.80 -8.38 12.92
CA GLU A 105 2.86 -8.27 13.92
C GLU A 105 3.91 -9.35 13.62
N GLU A 106 5.18 -8.96 13.54
CA GLU A 106 6.33 -9.89 13.56
C GLU A 106 6.55 -10.45 14.98
#